data_AF-A0A7X8EMC9-F1
#
_entry.id   AF-A0A7X8EMC9-F1
#
_cell.length_a   1.000
_cell.length_b   1.000
_cell.length_c   1.000
_cell.angle_alpha   90.00
_cell.angle_beta   90.00
_cell.angle_gamma   90.00
#
_symmetry.space_group_name_H-M   'P 1'
#
loop_
_entity.id
_entity.type
_entity.pdbx_description
1 polymer ?
#
loop_
_entity_poly.entity_id
_entity_poly.type
_entity_poly.pdbx_seq_one_letter_code
_entity_poly.pdbx_strand_id
1 'polypeptide(L)'
;MHYFIYAFFLTVWGWVLSGAYIRFVFPVINSAYDFAAGLEEVGGFYYRYLSLSIKIVLAAAQTYVLGIWSAYCVLRTINFLQEPGTNGWLYYISAFVICEGILGIVAKREDYRGLLSIVHSAMAMGFFVMFALNPAFLASVYPWFPPLMKITIG
;
A
#
# COMPACT_ATOMS: atom_id res chain seq x y z
N MET A 1 -11.61 16.25 20.24
CA MET A 1 -10.82 15.15 20.83
C MET A 1 -10.79 13.91 19.92
N HIS A 2 -11.94 13.49 19.38
CA HIS A 2 -12.05 12.36 18.44
C HIS A 2 -11.10 12.43 17.22
N TYR A 3 -10.96 13.60 16.58
CA TYR A 3 -10.04 13.80 15.45
C TYR A 3 -8.56 13.51 15.77
N PHE A 4 -8.08 13.93 16.95
CA PHE A 4 -6.69 13.70 17.35
C PHE A 4 -6.42 12.22 17.62
N ILE A 5 -7.39 11.52 18.23
CA ILE A 5 -7.29 10.07 18.46
C ILE A 5 -7.25 9.33 17.13
N TYR A 6 -8.10 9.74 16.17
CA TYR A 6 -8.12 9.21 14.81
C TYR A 6 -6.75 9.37 14.11
N ALA A 7 -6.25 10.60 14.04
CA ALA A 7 -4.99 10.90 13.36
C ALA A 7 -3.81 10.20 14.03
N PHE A 8 -3.73 10.22 15.37
CA PHE A 8 -2.70 9.53 16.13
C PHE A 8 -2.70 8.02 15.84
N PHE A 9 -3.88 7.40 15.83
CA PHE A 9 -4.01 5.97 15.58
C PHE A 9 -3.53 5.60 14.17
N LEU A 10 -3.93 6.37 13.14
CA LEU A 10 -3.45 6.17 11.77
C LEU A 10 -1.93 6.32 11.66
N THR A 11 -1.36 7.34 12.31
CA THR A 11 0.09 7.56 12.30
C THR A 11 0.83 6.42 12.99
N VAL A 12 0.36 5.94 14.15
CA VAL A 12 0.99 4.84 14.89
C VAL A 12 0.95 3.55 14.07
N TRP A 13 -0.21 3.17 13.53
CA TRP A 13 -0.33 1.95 12.74
C TRP A 13 0.48 2.01 11.45
N GLY A 14 0.53 3.16 10.79
CA GLY A 14 1.34 3.28 9.60
C GLY A 14 2.83 3.32 9.91
N TRP A 15 3.24 3.81 11.08
CA TRP A 15 4.63 3.67 11.55
C TRP A 15 5.00 2.20 11.80
N VAL A 16 4.11 1.44 12.44
CA VAL A 16 4.27 -0.02 12.63
C VAL A 16 4.36 -0.72 11.27
N LEU A 17 3.47 -0.40 10.33
CA LEU A 17 3.48 -0.99 8.99
C LEU A 17 4.75 -0.65 8.23
N SER A 18 5.19 0.61 8.25
CA SER A 18 6.44 1.04 7.64
C SER A 18 7.63 0.27 8.23
N GLY A 19 7.74 0.21 9.56
CA GLY A 19 8.79 -0.54 10.24
C GLY A 19 8.78 -2.03 9.91
N ALA A 20 7.60 -2.66 9.90
CA ALA A 20 7.44 -4.07 9.56
C ALA A 20 7.80 -4.35 8.09
N TYR A 21 7.33 -3.52 7.17
CA TYR A 21 7.63 -3.66 5.74
C TYR A 21 9.13 -3.53 5.48
N ILE A 22 9.78 -2.49 6.02
CA ILE A 22 11.23 -2.28 5.87
C ILE A 22 12.03 -3.43 6.47
N ARG A 23 11.56 -4.04 7.57
CA ARG A 23 12.33 -5.06 8.29
C ARG A 23 12.14 -6.48 7.74
N PHE A 24 10.93 -6.82 7.30
CA PHE A 24 10.59 -8.18 6.90
C PHE A 24 10.38 -8.34 5.40
N VAL A 25 9.79 -7.34 4.75
CA VAL A 25 9.39 -7.43 3.34
C VAL A 25 10.53 -6.96 2.42
N PHE A 26 11.15 -5.83 2.75
CA PHE A 26 12.28 -5.27 1.99
C PHE A 26 13.47 -6.23 1.78
N PRO A 27 14.01 -6.94 2.80
CA PRO A 27 15.16 -7.84 2.57
C PRO A 27 14.81 -9.03 1.68
N VAL A 28 13.59 -9.56 1.79
CA VAL A 28 13.11 -10.67 0.95
C VAL A 28 13.01 -10.24 -0.50
N ILE A 29 12.48 -9.03 -0.72
CA ILE A 29 12.33 -8.46 -2.06
C ILE A 29 13.70 -8.18 -2.69
N ASN A 30 14.64 -7.59 -1.95
CA ASN A 30 15.99 -7.36 -2.45
C ASN A 30 16.67 -8.67 -2.83
N SER A 31 16.57 -9.71 -2.00
CA SER A 31 17.09 -11.03 -2.33
C SER A 31 16.47 -11.61 -3.61
N ALA A 32 15.17 -11.41 -3.83
CA ALA A 32 14.48 -11.88 -5.02
C ALA A 32 14.90 -11.10 -6.28
N TYR A 33 15.11 -9.78 -6.17
CA TYR A 33 15.65 -8.96 -7.25
C TYR A 33 17.10 -9.31 -7.57
N ASP A 34 17.94 -9.57 -6.57
CA ASP A 34 19.33 -9.99 -6.76
C ASP A 34 19.39 -11.35 -7.47
N PHE A 35 18.51 -12.28 -7.11
CA PHE A 35 18.36 -13.55 -7.82
C PHE A 35 17.92 -13.35 -9.28
N ALA A 36 16.93 -12.49 -9.53
CA ALA A 36 16.49 -12.18 -10.88
C ALA A 36 17.59 -11.50 -11.72
N ALA A 37 18.41 -10.64 -11.12
CA ALA A 37 19.56 -10.03 -11.76
C ALA A 37 20.64 -11.08 -12.09
N GLY A 38 20.92 -12.01 -11.18
CA GLY A 38 21.83 -13.14 -11.43
C GLY A 38 21.39 -14.01 -12.61
N LEU A 39 20.07 -14.19 -12.81
CA LEU A 39 19.54 -14.89 -13.98
C LEU A 39 19.75 -14.13 -15.29
N GLU A 40 19.75 -12.80 -15.28
CA GLU A 40 20.04 -11.98 -16.47
C GLU A 40 21.51 -12.11 -16.90
N GLU A 41 22.44 -12.23 -15.94
CA GLU A 41 23.88 -12.38 -16.22
C GLU A 41 24.25 -13.71 -16.90
N VAL A 42 23.48 -14.78 -16.64
CA VAL A 42 23.66 -16.09 -17.30
C VAL A 42 23.48 -15.99 -18.83
N GLY A 43 22.73 -14.97 -19.29
CA GLY A 43 22.56 -14.67 -20.72
C GLY A 43 21.55 -15.57 -21.43
N GLY A 44 20.86 -15.00 -22.42
CA GLY A 44 19.86 -15.69 -23.25
C GLY A 44 18.45 -15.09 -23.15
N PHE A 45 17.71 -15.15 -24.26
CA PHE A 45 16.35 -14.57 -24.35
C PHE A 45 15.38 -15.17 -23.32
N TYR A 46 15.50 -16.48 -23.03
CA TYR A 46 14.66 -17.17 -22.06
C TYR A 46 14.85 -16.63 -20.62
N TYR A 47 16.09 -16.53 -20.15
CA TYR A 47 16.39 -16.05 -18.79
C TYR A 47 16.04 -14.58 -18.61
N ARG A 48 16.16 -13.76 -19.67
CA ARG A 48 15.71 -12.36 -19.65
C ARG A 48 14.20 -12.23 -19.52
N TYR A 49 13.43 -13.07 -20.21
CA TYR A 49 11.97 -13.08 -20.07
C TYR A 49 11.55 -13.58 -18.69
N LEU A 50 12.22 -14.62 -18.17
CA LEU A 50 11.98 -15.15 -16.84
C LEU A 50 12.25 -14.09 -15.75
N SER A 51 13.39 -13.41 -15.81
CA SER A 51 13.72 -12.30 -14.91
C SER A 51 12.65 -11.20 -14.95
N LEU A 52 12.25 -10.77 -16.15
CA LEU A 52 11.23 -9.73 -16.32
C LEU A 52 9.90 -10.16 -15.69
N SER A 53 9.51 -11.42 -15.87
CA SER A 53 8.30 -12.00 -15.29
C SER A 53 8.35 -11.99 -13.76
N ILE A 54 9.49 -12.38 -13.17
CA ILE A 54 9.72 -12.32 -11.72
C ILE A 54 9.60 -10.87 -11.21
N LYS A 55 10.24 -9.91 -11.89
CA LYS A 55 10.19 -8.49 -11.53
C LYS A 55 8.75 -7.93 -11.56
N ILE A 56 7.94 -8.33 -12.55
CA ILE A 56 6.51 -7.95 -12.63
C ILE A 56 5.71 -8.54 -11.48
N VAL A 57 5.87 -9.83 -11.21
CA VAL A 57 5.14 -10.51 -10.12
C VAL A 57 5.50 -9.91 -8.77
N LEU A 58 6.78 -9.60 -8.53
CA LEU A 58 7.23 -8.92 -7.32
C LEU A 58 6.60 -7.52 -7.19
N ALA A 59 6.64 -6.71 -8.25
CA ALA A 59 6.03 -5.39 -8.23
C ALA A 59 4.51 -5.45 -7.98
N ALA A 60 3.81 -6.41 -8.60
CA ALA A 60 2.37 -6.62 -8.37
C ALA A 60 2.08 -7.03 -6.92
N ALA A 61 2.88 -7.94 -6.36
CA ALA A 61 2.76 -8.37 -4.97
C ALA A 61 3.04 -7.21 -4.00
N GLN A 62 4.08 -6.41 -4.23
CA GLN A 62 4.38 -5.21 -3.46
C GLN A 62 3.24 -4.20 -3.50
N THR A 63 2.69 -3.96 -4.70
CA THR A 63 1.55 -3.05 -4.88
C THR A 63 0.34 -3.54 -4.10
N TYR A 64 0.06 -4.86 -4.12
CA TYR A 64 -1.04 -5.45 -3.37
C TYR A 64 -0.83 -5.30 -1.86
N VAL A 65 0.37 -5.61 -1.35
CA VAL A 65 0.68 -5.49 0.09
C VAL A 65 0.60 -4.04 0.56
N LEU A 66 1.19 -3.10 -0.19
CA LEU A 66 1.13 -1.67 0.13
C LEU A 66 -0.29 -1.11 -0.03
N GLY A 67 -1.06 -1.61 -0.99
CA GLY A 67 -2.46 -1.23 -1.21
C GLY A 67 -3.39 -1.59 -0.05
N ILE A 68 -3.06 -2.60 0.76
CA ILE A 68 -3.79 -2.90 2.01
C ILE A 68 -3.73 -1.70 2.97
N TRP A 69 -2.61 -0.98 3.03
CA TRP A 69 -2.49 0.22 3.87
C TRP A 69 -3.41 1.34 3.38
N SER A 70 -3.46 1.58 2.07
CA SER A 70 -4.36 2.54 1.45
C SER A 70 -5.83 2.19 1.72
N ALA A 71 -6.19 0.91 1.55
CA ALA A 71 -7.52 0.41 1.88
C ALA A 71 -7.86 0.59 3.37
N TYR A 72 -6.88 0.37 4.26
CA TYR A 72 -7.05 0.52 5.70
C TYR A 72 -7.37 1.96 6.09
N CYS A 73 -6.61 2.90 5.54
CA CYS A 73 -6.81 4.32 5.78
C CYS A 73 -8.21 4.77 5.33
N VAL A 74 -8.65 4.36 4.14
CA VAL A 74 -9.99 4.70 3.62
C VAL A 74 -11.10 4.10 4.48
N LEU A 75 -11.06 2.80 4.75
CA LEU A 75 -12.09 2.14 5.57
C LEU A 75 -12.18 2.72 6.98
N ARG A 76 -11.03 3.04 7.59
CA ARG A 76 -11.01 3.66 8.90
C ARG A 76 -11.64 5.06 8.84
N THR A 77 -11.35 5.83 7.80
CA THR A 77 -11.97 7.14 7.55
C THR A 77 -13.49 7.00 7.46
N ILE A 78 -13.99 6.04 6.69
CA ILE A 78 -15.42 5.75 6.53
C ILE A 78 -16.07 5.41 7.87
N ASN A 79 -15.44 4.55 8.68
CA ASN A 79 -15.96 4.15 9.99
C ASN A 79 -16.10 5.35 10.94
N PHE A 80 -15.10 6.22 10.99
CA PHE A 80 -15.18 7.43 11.82
C PHE A 80 -16.22 8.44 11.32
N LEU A 81 -16.49 8.49 10.01
CA LEU A 81 -17.55 9.35 9.46
C LEU A 81 -18.96 8.84 9.76
N GLN A 82 -19.13 7.58 10.18
CA GLN A 82 -20.42 7.04 10.62
C GLN A 82 -20.80 7.47 12.05
N GLU A 83 -19.88 8.07 12.83
CA GLU A 83 -20.18 8.57 14.17
C GLU A 83 -21.01 9.88 14.10
N PRO A 84 -21.98 10.09 15.01
CA PRO A 84 -22.81 11.29 15.03
C PRO A 84 -21.97 12.53 15.43
N GLY A 85 -22.01 13.58 14.61
CA GLY A 85 -21.31 14.85 14.84
C GLY A 85 -20.02 15.03 14.02
N THR A 86 -19.64 14.04 13.22
CA THR A 86 -18.48 14.11 12.32
C THR A 86 -18.93 14.29 10.86
N ASN A 87 -18.94 15.53 10.40
CA ASN A 87 -19.03 15.86 8.97
C ASN A 87 -17.72 16.51 8.56
N GLY A 88 -16.93 15.87 7.71
CA GLY A 88 -15.70 16.52 7.29
C GLY A 88 -14.93 15.85 6.17
N TRP A 89 -14.83 16.56 5.05
CA TRP A 89 -13.75 16.40 4.07
C TRP A 89 -12.35 16.44 4.73
N LEU A 90 -12.21 17.13 5.86
CA LEU A 90 -10.98 17.17 6.66
C LEU A 90 -10.49 15.77 7.08
N TYR A 91 -11.38 14.82 7.34
CA TYR A 91 -10.98 13.45 7.71
C TYR A 91 -10.37 12.70 6.52
N TYR A 92 -10.90 12.89 5.31
CA TYR A 92 -10.32 12.32 4.09
C TYR A 92 -8.99 12.98 3.72
N ILE A 93 -8.88 14.30 3.82
CA ILE A 93 -7.62 15.01 3.51
C ILE A 93 -6.52 14.61 4.48
N SER A 94 -6.83 14.54 5.78
CA SER A 94 -5.84 14.10 6.78
C SER A 94 -5.48 12.62 6.61
N ALA A 95 -6.45 11.76 6.31
CA ALA A 95 -6.20 10.36 5.96
C ALA A 95 -5.25 10.24 4.76
N PHE A 96 -5.50 11.02 3.71
CA PHE A 96 -4.67 11.06 2.52
C PHE A 96 -3.24 11.45 2.87
N VAL A 97 -3.05 12.60 3.55
CA VAL A 97 -1.71 13.08 3.91
C VAL A 97 -0.95 12.07 4.78
N ILE A 98 -1.61 11.43 5.75
CA ILE A 98 -0.97 10.43 6.61
C ILE A 98 -0.65 9.14 5.84
N CYS A 99 -1.59 8.66 5.02
CA CYS A 99 -1.42 7.45 4.23
C CYS A 99 -0.27 7.61 3.22
N GLU A 100 -0.33 8.66 2.43
CA GLU A 100 0.67 9.02 1.43
C GLU A 100 2.03 9.32 2.07
N GLY A 101 2.05 10.04 3.20
CA GLY A 101 3.29 10.33 3.92
C GLY A 101 4.02 9.06 4.36
N ILE A 102 3.28 8.05 4.85
CA ILE A 102 3.84 6.79 5.31
C ILE A 102 4.31 5.94 4.12
N LEU A 103 3.53 5.86 3.04
CA LEU A 103 3.96 5.22 1.79
C LEU A 103 5.19 5.93 1.20
N GLY A 104 5.27 7.26 1.29
CA GLY A 104 6.43 8.04 0.86
C GLY A 104 7.68 7.76 1.69
N ILE A 105 7.55 7.55 3.00
CA ILE A 105 8.67 7.11 3.86
C ILE A 105 9.15 5.72 3.43
N VAL A 106 8.23 4.80 3.16
CA VAL A 106 8.57 3.44 2.68
C VAL A 106 9.27 3.52 1.32
N ALA A 107 8.70 4.26 0.36
CA ALA A 107 9.27 4.44 -0.97
C ALA A 107 10.66 5.10 -0.94
N LYS A 108 10.90 6.04 -0.02
CA LYS A 108 12.22 6.67 0.14
C LYS A 108 13.30 5.69 0.62
N ARG A 109 12.91 4.61 1.32
CA ARG A 109 13.85 3.59 1.79
C ARG A 109 14.05 2.45 0.81
N GLU A 110 13.23 2.37 -0.24
CA GLU A 110 13.42 1.39 -1.29
C GLU A 110 14.54 1.83 -2.23
N ASP A 111 15.50 0.92 -2.48
CA ASP A 111 16.59 1.20 -3.41
C ASP A 111 16.07 1.25 -4.84
N TYR A 112 16.49 2.28 -5.58
CA TYR A 112 16.10 2.43 -6.97
C TYR A 112 16.74 1.35 -7.84
N ARG A 113 15.95 0.36 -8.28
CA ARG A 113 16.40 -0.74 -9.13
C ARG A 113 15.72 -0.79 -10.52
N GLY A 114 15.02 0.29 -10.89
CA GLY A 114 14.40 0.47 -12.21
C GLY A 114 12.97 1.02 -12.15
N LEU A 115 12.33 1.17 -13.31
CA LEU A 115 10.98 1.75 -13.43
C LEU A 115 9.91 1.01 -12.62
N LEU A 116 9.92 -0.33 -12.66
CA LEU A 116 8.95 -1.15 -11.92
C LEU A 116 9.02 -0.94 -10.40
N SER A 117 10.18 -0.57 -9.88
CA SER A 117 10.39 -0.27 -8.45
C SER A 117 9.73 1.02 -7.99
N ILE A 118 9.35 1.92 -8.91
CA ILE A 118 8.62 3.15 -8.60
C ILE A 118 7.12 2.91 -8.75
N VAL A 119 6.76 2.14 -9.77
CA VAL A 119 5.36 1.91 -10.16
C VAL A 119 4.57 1.28 -9.03
N HIS A 120 5.12 0.33 -8.26
CA HIS A 120 4.36 -0.28 -7.17
C HIS A 120 3.97 0.72 -6.07
N SER A 121 4.88 1.64 -5.72
CA SER A 121 4.64 2.66 -4.71
C SER A 121 3.67 3.72 -5.21
N ALA A 122 3.84 4.18 -6.46
CA ALA A 122 2.91 5.13 -7.08
C ALA A 122 1.50 4.55 -7.27
N MET A 123 1.39 3.27 -7.61
CA MET A 123 0.10 2.58 -7.74
C MET A 123 -0.58 2.39 -6.37
N ALA A 124 0.17 2.07 -5.32
CA ALA A 124 -0.37 1.97 -3.96
C ALA A 124 -0.92 3.31 -3.45
N MET A 125 -0.23 4.42 -3.76
CA MET A 125 -0.71 5.79 -3.51
C MET A 125 -2.01 6.07 -4.29
N GLY A 126 -2.02 5.80 -5.59
CA GLY A 126 -3.21 5.96 -6.44
C GLY A 126 -4.42 5.14 -5.98
N PHE A 127 -4.19 3.96 -5.39
CA PHE A 127 -5.25 3.13 -4.85
C PHE A 127 -6.02 3.80 -3.71
N PHE A 128 -5.38 4.66 -2.90
CA PHE A 128 -6.10 5.42 -1.87
C PHE A 128 -7.24 6.25 -2.50
N VAL A 129 -6.92 7.00 -3.56
CA VAL A 129 -7.88 7.87 -4.23
C VAL A 129 -9.00 7.04 -4.86
N MET A 130 -8.66 5.94 -5.53
CA MET A 130 -9.65 5.05 -6.13
C MET A 130 -10.59 4.44 -5.09
N PHE A 131 -10.06 3.99 -3.96
CA PHE A 131 -10.88 3.42 -2.88
C PHE A 131 -11.73 4.48 -2.18
N ALA A 132 -11.22 5.71 -2.01
CA ALA A 132 -11.98 6.80 -1.41
C ALA A 132 -13.15 7.25 -2.30
N LEU A 133 -12.96 7.26 -3.63
CA LEU A 133 -14.00 7.64 -4.60
C LEU A 133 -15.01 6.51 -4.85
N ASN A 134 -14.55 5.25 -4.83
CA ASN A 134 -15.38 4.08 -5.09
C ASN A 134 -15.10 2.98 -4.05
N PRO A 135 -15.81 2.98 -2.91
CA PRO A 135 -15.61 1.96 -1.89
C PRO A 135 -16.03 0.56 -2.35
N ALA A 136 -16.93 0.43 -3.33
CA ALA A 136 -17.28 -0.87 -3.92
C ALA A 136 -16.09 -1.51 -4.67
N PHE A 137 -15.21 -0.69 -5.25
CA PHE A 137 -13.96 -1.17 -5.85
C PHE A 137 -12.98 -1.69 -4.78
N LEU A 138 -12.97 -1.11 -3.58
CA LEU A 138 -12.21 -1.68 -2.47
C LEU A 138 -12.72 -3.08 -2.11
N ALA A 139 -14.03 -3.27 -2.06
CA ALA A 139 -14.64 -4.57 -1.76
C ALA A 139 -14.34 -5.65 -2.81
N SER A 140 -14.11 -5.27 -4.07
CA SER A 140 -13.72 -6.24 -5.11
C SER A 140 -12.24 -6.61 -5.07
N VAL A 141 -11.35 -5.66 -4.77
CA VAL A 141 -9.89 -5.91 -4.70
C VAL A 141 -9.50 -6.59 -3.38
N TYR A 142 -10.14 -6.21 -2.28
CA TYR A 142 -9.90 -6.75 -0.94
C TYR A 142 -11.20 -7.24 -0.28
N PRO A 143 -11.84 -8.30 -0.80
CA PRO A 143 -13.14 -8.76 -0.31
C PRO A 143 -13.13 -9.22 1.15
N TRP A 144 -11.96 -9.65 1.64
CA TRP A 144 -11.76 -10.09 3.02
C TRP A 144 -11.64 -8.93 4.01
N PHE A 145 -11.45 -7.70 3.54
CA PHE A 145 -11.05 -6.58 4.39
C PHE A 145 -12.21 -5.78 5.01
N PRO A 146 -13.30 -5.46 4.28
CA PRO A 146 -14.49 -4.83 4.86
C PRO A 146 -15.17 -5.65 5.99
N PRO A 147 -15.36 -6.98 5.85
CA PRO A 147 -15.94 -7.80 6.90
C PRO A 147 -15.09 -7.82 8.18
N LEU A 148 -13.75 -7.84 8.05
CA LEU A 148 -12.83 -7.78 9.20
C LEU A 148 -12.96 -6.47 9.98
N MET A 149 -13.25 -5.37 9.28
CA MET A 149 -13.44 -4.05 9.88
C MET A 149 -14.88 -3.83 10.36
N LYS A 150 -15.78 -4.82 10.19
CA LYS A 150 -17.23 -4.74 10.47
C LYS A 150 -17.92 -3.59 9.72
N ILE A 151 -17.43 -3.25 8.52
CA ILE A 151 -17.99 -2.19 7.69
C ILE A 151 -18.78 -2.84 6.56
N THR A 152 -20.07 -2.54 6.48
CA THR A 152 -20.92 -2.95 5.35
C THR A 152 -20.69 -1.96 4.21
N ILE A 153 -19.94 -2.38 3.20
CA ILE A 153 -19.83 -1.65 1.93
C ILE A 153 -20.92 -2.22 1.03
N GLY A 154 -21.96 -1.42 0.80
CA GLY A 154 -23.04 -1.74 -0.14
C GLY A 154 -22.64 -1.40 -1.57
#